data_AF-A0A8J6SSV6-F1
#
_entry.id   AF-A0A8J6SSV6-F1
#
_cell.length_a   1.000
_cell.length_b   1.000
_cell.length_c   1.000
_cell.angle_alpha   90.00
_cell.angle_beta   90.00
_cell.angle_gamma   90.00
#
_symmetry.space_group_name_H-M   'P 1'
#
loop_
_entity.id
_entity.type
_entity.pdbx_description
1 polymer ?
#
loop_
_entity_poly.entity_id
_entity_poly.type
_entity_poly.pdbx_seq_one_letter_code
_entity_poly.pdbx_strand_id
1 'polypeptide(L)'
;MTAAPIPRQPSQPSERSGGTASPDITPVFALKELVARLHREQNKIQDLLSSLGFALRSFNNLNQFLELTPLIASRVTDADGGALVLFKPNGQMRLERLHCQDTNQCQDIRKALEAATRQMTASAPTSGKTVAPAQSLTTALDHQVSQSLGANVQLFGTAILVKNAERGRLYVFSRDPEYSWTETRQKLVRLVADQTAVAIENDELTVELRKKERLDRELEIGAEIQLQLLPRSCPNIEGIELAARCQTASRVGGDYYDFIPTNYDQIRPRKTGRNEAGRWSLTIGDVMGKGVPAGLIMTMLRGMLRAEVLNGHSPAQILQHLNHVMYSDLENSNRFVTLFYSEYDVTTRTLSYSNAAHNPPLLWQAATGSIKRLDTLGMLIGLDMDTQYHDAQVQLHPGDTIIYYTDGFTDAANQGGDRFDEENLTRVFDWACQNHYTPQQIQDHLFEQVQQFVGADHRTDDDMTLIVMQIKPDGAIAN
;
A
#
# COMPACT_ATOMS: atom_id res chain seq x y z
N MET A 1 6.55 -43.56 29.72
CA MET A 1 7.69 -43.57 30.66
C MET A 1 7.85 -42.12 31.10
N THR A 2 7.73 -41.71 32.36
CA THR A 2 7.80 -42.41 33.65
C THR A 2 7.17 -41.46 34.67
N ALA A 3 6.25 -41.95 35.50
CA ALA A 3 5.71 -41.21 36.64
C ALA A 3 6.73 -41.18 37.79
N ALA A 4 6.76 -40.09 38.55
CA ALA A 4 7.56 -39.93 39.78
C ALA A 4 6.78 -39.05 40.79
N PRO A 5 6.98 -39.25 42.11
CA PRO A 5 5.87 -39.51 43.04
C PRO A 5 5.55 -38.40 44.05
N ILE A 6 4.37 -38.54 44.67
CA ILE A 6 3.79 -37.72 45.75
C ILE A 6 4.55 -37.94 47.08
N PRO A 7 4.94 -36.88 47.82
CA PRO A 7 5.50 -37.01 49.17
C PRO A 7 4.40 -37.20 50.22
N ARG A 8 4.65 -38.15 51.13
CA ARG A 8 3.82 -38.55 52.28
C ARG A 8 3.72 -37.45 53.36
N GLN A 9 2.54 -37.33 53.97
CA GLN A 9 2.30 -36.57 55.20
C GLN A 9 3.05 -37.17 56.41
N PRO A 10 3.55 -36.34 57.35
CA PRO A 10 3.96 -36.81 58.67
C PRO A 10 2.76 -36.94 59.61
N SER A 11 2.82 -38.00 60.39
CA SER A 11 1.93 -38.47 61.46
C SER A 11 1.65 -37.46 62.57
N GLN A 12 0.39 -37.41 63.02
CA GLN A 12 -0.05 -36.80 64.27
C GLN A 12 0.43 -37.63 65.49
N PRO A 13 0.77 -37.00 66.62
CA PRO A 13 0.73 -37.65 67.92
C PRO A 13 -0.62 -37.39 68.63
N SER A 14 -1.17 -38.45 69.18
CA SER A 14 -2.30 -38.46 70.11
C SER A 14 -1.87 -37.99 71.51
N GLU A 15 -2.64 -37.10 72.16
CA GLU A 15 -3.20 -37.35 73.50
C GLU A 15 -4.10 -36.20 74.04
N ARG A 16 -5.30 -36.61 74.48
CA ARG A 16 -6.06 -36.24 75.69
C ARG A 16 -6.50 -34.79 75.98
N SER A 17 -7.82 -34.62 75.84
CA SER A 17 -8.80 -34.05 76.79
C SER A 17 -8.35 -32.99 77.82
N GLY A 18 -8.92 -31.79 77.69
CA GLY A 18 -9.14 -30.89 78.83
C GLY A 18 -9.41 -29.44 78.40
N GLY A 19 -10.61 -28.94 78.73
CA GLY A 19 -10.82 -27.52 78.99
C GLY A 19 -11.23 -26.64 77.80
N THR A 20 -12.51 -26.26 77.82
CA THR A 20 -13.03 -25.06 77.17
C THR A 20 -12.20 -23.82 77.53
N ALA A 21 -11.55 -23.21 76.54
CA ALA A 21 -11.12 -21.81 76.60
C ALA A 21 -11.13 -21.24 75.18
N SER A 22 -12.03 -20.28 74.93
CA SER A 22 -11.97 -19.39 73.78
C SER A 22 -10.60 -18.70 73.76
N PRO A 23 -9.83 -18.73 72.67
CA PRO A 23 -8.55 -18.04 72.64
C PRO A 23 -8.85 -16.54 72.58
N ASP A 24 -8.40 -15.81 73.61
CA ASP A 24 -8.30 -14.36 73.54
C ASP A 24 -7.38 -14.01 72.37
N ILE A 25 -7.98 -13.60 71.26
CA ILE A 25 -7.28 -13.13 70.07
C ILE A 25 -6.54 -11.86 70.49
N THR A 26 -5.25 -11.99 70.77
CA THR A 26 -4.42 -10.81 71.06
C THR A 26 -4.38 -9.92 69.82
N PRO A 27 -4.51 -8.59 69.96
CA PRO A 27 -4.52 -7.66 68.83
C PRO A 27 -3.33 -7.82 67.87
N VAL A 28 -2.18 -8.25 68.40
CA VAL A 28 -0.94 -8.52 67.65
C VAL A 28 -1.06 -9.73 66.73
N PHE A 29 -1.79 -10.78 67.14
CA PHE A 29 -2.03 -11.97 66.32
C PHE A 29 -3.01 -11.65 65.18
N ALA A 30 -4.11 -10.95 65.47
CA ALA A 30 -5.05 -10.47 64.46
C ALA A 30 -4.38 -9.55 63.43
N LEU A 31 -3.47 -8.66 63.86
CA LEU A 31 -2.72 -7.79 62.96
C LEU A 31 -1.76 -8.58 62.05
N LYS A 32 -1.02 -9.57 62.59
CA LYS A 32 -0.15 -10.42 61.78
C LYS A 32 -0.93 -11.23 60.75
N GLU A 33 -2.09 -11.76 61.13
CA GLU A 33 -2.95 -12.52 60.24
C GLU A 33 -3.53 -11.63 59.13
N LEU A 34 -3.93 -10.39 59.45
CA LEU A 34 -4.39 -9.40 58.48
C LEU A 34 -3.29 -9.00 57.48
N VAL A 35 -2.07 -8.75 57.97
CA VAL A 35 -0.92 -8.42 57.10
C VAL A 35 -0.57 -9.59 56.19
N ALA A 36 -0.57 -10.83 56.69
CA ALA A 36 -0.33 -12.03 55.89
C ALA A 36 -1.46 -12.29 54.87
N ARG A 37 -2.69 -11.87 55.16
CA ARG A 37 -3.82 -11.94 54.22
C ARG A 37 -3.66 -10.90 53.11
N LEU A 38 -3.32 -9.66 53.44
CA LEU A 38 -3.04 -8.59 52.48
C LEU A 38 -1.88 -8.94 51.53
N HIS A 39 -0.79 -9.49 52.05
CA HIS A 39 0.36 -9.89 51.23
C HIS A 39 0.02 -11.02 50.25
N ARG A 40 -0.82 -11.97 50.67
CA ARG A 40 -1.31 -13.06 49.81
C ARG A 40 -2.23 -12.54 48.70
N GLU A 41 -3.13 -11.62 49.02
CA GLU A 41 -3.96 -10.96 47.99
C GLU A 41 -3.13 -10.15 47.00
N GLN A 42 -2.12 -9.41 47.49
CA GLN A 42 -1.26 -8.61 46.63
C GLN A 42 -0.47 -9.47 45.63
N ASN A 43 0.10 -10.59 46.09
CA ASN A 43 0.81 -11.52 45.21
C ASN A 43 -0.15 -12.19 44.20
N LYS A 44 -1.36 -12.60 44.62
CA LYS A 44 -2.38 -13.16 43.73
C LYS A 44 -2.75 -12.17 42.61
N ILE A 45 -2.91 -10.88 42.95
CA ILE A 45 -3.19 -9.83 41.96
C ILE A 45 -2.01 -9.66 41.00
N GLN A 46 -0.76 -9.58 41.49
CA GLN A 46 0.42 -9.46 40.63
C GLN A 46 0.58 -10.65 39.67
N ASP A 47 0.37 -11.89 40.14
CA ASP A 47 0.45 -13.08 39.29
C ASP A 47 -0.63 -13.09 38.21
N LEU A 48 -1.85 -12.65 38.54
CA LEU A 48 -2.96 -12.53 37.58
C LEU A 48 -2.69 -11.43 36.55
N LEU A 49 -2.10 -10.31 36.95
CA LEU A 49 -1.70 -9.23 36.04
C LEU A 49 -0.55 -9.64 35.12
N SER A 50 0.41 -10.39 35.64
CA SER A 50 1.50 -10.97 34.84
C SER A 50 0.98 -12.00 33.84
N SER A 51 0.08 -12.88 34.28
CA SER A 51 -0.59 -13.87 33.42
C SER A 51 -1.47 -13.20 32.35
N LEU A 52 -2.14 -12.09 32.69
CA LEU A 52 -2.85 -11.24 31.74
C LEU A 52 -1.89 -10.65 30.69
N GLY A 53 -0.78 -10.08 31.14
CA GLY A 53 0.28 -9.55 30.28
C GLY A 53 0.91 -10.60 29.34
N PHE A 54 1.00 -11.86 29.78
CA PHE A 54 1.47 -12.98 28.95
C PHE A 54 0.39 -13.42 27.94
N ALA A 55 -0.85 -13.58 28.39
CA ALA A 55 -2.00 -13.88 27.55
C ALA A 55 -2.13 -12.86 26.40
N LEU A 56 -2.02 -11.57 26.71
CA LEU A 56 -2.06 -10.46 25.74
C LEU A 56 -1.01 -10.56 24.64
N ARG A 57 0.20 -11.07 24.94
CA ARG A 57 1.25 -11.29 23.94
C ARG A 57 1.07 -12.56 23.13
N SER A 58 0.31 -13.53 23.68
CA SER A 58 0.15 -14.86 23.10
C SER A 58 -1.06 -14.99 22.18
N PHE A 59 -2.02 -14.06 22.24
CA PHE A 59 -3.23 -14.15 21.43
C PHE A 59 -3.08 -13.43 20.09
N ASN A 60 -2.86 -14.22 19.04
CA ASN A 60 -2.94 -13.77 17.65
C ASN A 60 -4.38 -13.69 17.11
N ASN A 61 -5.39 -13.90 17.97
CA ASN A 61 -6.80 -13.97 17.59
C ASN A 61 -7.66 -13.16 18.57
N LEU A 62 -8.16 -12.01 18.10
CA LEU A 62 -9.01 -11.12 18.88
C LEU A 62 -10.23 -11.85 19.47
N ASN A 63 -10.87 -12.76 18.73
CA ASN A 63 -12.07 -13.45 19.21
C ASN A 63 -11.80 -14.30 20.46
N GLN A 64 -10.65 -14.99 20.52
CA GLN A 64 -10.26 -15.76 21.70
C GLN A 64 -9.97 -14.84 22.89
N PHE A 65 -9.36 -13.69 22.63
CA PHE A 65 -9.11 -12.69 23.66
C PHE A 65 -10.41 -12.12 24.24
N LEU A 66 -11.36 -11.74 23.38
CA LEU A 66 -12.67 -11.22 23.78
C LEU A 66 -13.50 -12.27 24.54
N GLU A 67 -13.36 -13.56 24.23
CA GLU A 67 -13.98 -14.67 24.97
C GLU A 67 -13.53 -14.74 26.43
N LEU A 68 -12.24 -14.50 26.68
CA LEU A 68 -11.67 -14.60 28.02
C LEU A 68 -11.79 -13.30 28.81
N THR A 69 -12.02 -12.16 28.15
CA THR A 69 -12.09 -10.84 28.79
C THR A 69 -13.05 -10.80 29.99
N PRO A 70 -14.32 -11.27 29.89
CA PRO A 70 -15.22 -11.22 31.03
C PRO A 70 -14.87 -12.21 32.15
N LEU A 71 -14.27 -13.36 31.80
CA LEU A 71 -13.75 -14.35 32.76
C LEU A 71 -12.55 -13.81 33.55
N ILE A 72 -11.64 -13.12 32.88
CA ILE A 72 -10.48 -12.50 33.53
C ILE A 72 -10.96 -11.40 34.47
N ALA A 73 -11.86 -10.52 33.99
CA ALA A 73 -12.42 -9.42 34.77
C ALA A 73 -13.11 -9.91 36.06
N SER A 74 -13.87 -11.01 35.99
CA SER A 74 -14.51 -11.59 37.18
C SER A 74 -13.49 -12.24 38.12
N ARG A 75 -12.48 -12.95 37.60
CA ARG A 75 -11.44 -13.60 38.43
C ARG A 75 -10.53 -12.62 39.17
N VAL A 76 -10.10 -11.53 38.52
CA VAL A 76 -9.20 -10.53 39.17
C VAL A 76 -9.92 -9.73 40.24
N THR A 77 -11.25 -9.71 40.22
CA THR A 77 -12.09 -8.98 41.19
C THR A 77 -12.81 -9.89 42.18
N ASP A 78 -12.60 -11.22 42.08
CA ASP A 78 -13.34 -12.25 42.82
C ASP A 78 -14.88 -12.05 42.73
N ALA A 79 -15.39 -11.68 41.55
CA ALA A 79 -16.80 -11.48 41.26
C ALA A 79 -17.47 -12.71 40.61
N ASP A 80 -18.80 -12.73 40.57
CA ASP A 80 -19.59 -13.87 40.08
C ASP A 80 -19.61 -13.99 38.55
N GLY A 81 -19.36 -12.88 37.84
CA GLY A 81 -19.32 -12.88 36.39
C GLY A 81 -19.00 -11.53 35.77
N GLY A 82 -18.88 -11.55 34.45
CA GLY A 82 -18.66 -10.35 33.65
C GLY A 82 -19.29 -10.48 32.27
N ALA A 83 -19.57 -9.34 31.65
CA ALA A 83 -20.14 -9.25 30.32
C ALA A 83 -19.41 -8.19 29.49
N LEU A 84 -19.14 -8.51 28.22
CA LEU A 84 -18.54 -7.62 27.26
C LEU A 84 -19.57 -7.23 26.21
N VAL A 85 -19.85 -5.95 26.10
CA VAL A 85 -20.69 -5.36 25.05
C VAL A 85 -19.78 -4.61 24.09
N LEU A 86 -19.87 -4.90 22.79
CA LEU A 86 -19.14 -4.15 21.76
C LEU A 86 -20.09 -3.28 20.94
N PHE A 87 -19.59 -2.11 20.54
CA PHE A 87 -20.31 -1.15 19.72
C PHE A 87 -19.80 -1.24 18.30
N LYS A 88 -20.69 -1.58 17.37
CA LYS A 88 -20.37 -1.61 15.95
C LYS A 88 -20.34 -0.19 15.37
N PRO A 89 -19.57 0.05 14.29
CA PRO A 89 -19.53 1.35 13.61
C PRO A 89 -20.89 1.87 13.12
N ASN A 90 -21.86 0.98 12.88
CA ASN A 90 -23.23 1.31 12.48
C ASN A 90 -24.14 1.70 13.67
N GLY A 91 -23.59 1.88 14.87
CA GLY A 91 -24.32 2.21 16.09
C GLY A 91 -25.02 1.02 16.76
N GLN A 92 -24.90 -0.20 16.22
CA GLN A 92 -25.46 -1.39 16.86
C GLN A 92 -24.64 -1.80 18.08
N MET A 93 -25.33 -2.05 19.19
CA MET A 93 -24.72 -2.59 20.40
C MET A 93 -24.99 -4.08 20.48
N ARG A 94 -23.96 -4.89 20.70
CA ARG A 94 -24.09 -6.33 20.82
C ARG A 94 -23.40 -6.83 22.08
N LEU A 95 -24.11 -7.66 22.84
CA LEU A 95 -23.47 -8.52 23.84
C LEU A 95 -22.56 -9.50 23.10
N GLU A 96 -21.26 -9.26 23.16
CA GLU A 96 -20.26 -10.07 22.47
C GLU A 96 -19.99 -11.34 23.26
N ARG A 97 -19.72 -11.20 24.58
CA ARG A 97 -19.39 -12.32 25.46
C ARG A 97 -19.94 -12.14 26.87
N LEU A 98 -20.23 -13.26 27.54
CA LEU A 98 -20.71 -13.33 28.91
C LEU A 98 -20.04 -14.51 29.62
N HIS A 99 -19.55 -14.27 30.84
CA HIS A 99 -19.03 -15.28 31.73
C HIS A 99 -19.74 -15.23 33.09
N CYS A 100 -20.11 -16.39 33.63
CA CYS A 100 -20.73 -16.54 34.95
C CYS A 100 -20.26 -17.83 35.61
N GLN A 101 -20.19 -17.85 36.94
CA GLN A 101 -19.84 -19.06 37.71
C GLN A 101 -20.99 -20.10 37.77
N ASP A 102 -22.27 -19.65 37.78
CA ASP A 102 -23.46 -20.50 37.80
C ASP A 102 -24.24 -20.43 36.46
N THR A 103 -24.53 -21.60 35.88
CA THR A 103 -25.19 -21.77 34.59
C THR A 103 -26.63 -21.25 34.54
N ASN A 104 -27.40 -21.40 35.62
CA ASN A 104 -28.79 -20.91 35.65
C ASN A 104 -28.83 -19.39 35.75
N GLN A 105 -27.94 -18.83 36.58
CA GLN A 105 -27.79 -17.38 36.74
C GLN A 105 -27.32 -16.70 35.44
N CYS A 106 -26.46 -17.39 34.68
CA CYS A 106 -25.97 -16.94 33.37
C CYS A 106 -27.10 -16.68 32.37
N GLN A 107 -28.18 -17.47 32.41
CA GLN A 107 -29.30 -17.31 31.48
C GLN A 107 -30.14 -16.06 31.76
N ASP A 108 -30.40 -15.75 33.03
CA ASP A 108 -31.17 -14.57 33.41
C ASP A 108 -30.40 -13.28 33.10
N ILE A 109 -29.11 -13.25 33.44
CA ILE A 109 -28.21 -12.12 33.17
C ILE A 109 -28.03 -11.92 31.66
N ARG A 110 -27.88 -13.00 30.88
CA ARG A 110 -27.83 -12.92 29.42
C ARG A 110 -29.10 -12.28 28.85
N LYS A 111 -30.29 -12.75 29.25
CA LYS A 111 -31.57 -12.21 28.78
C LYS A 111 -31.73 -10.72 29.10
N ALA A 112 -31.35 -10.32 30.31
CA ALA A 112 -31.36 -8.92 30.74
C ALA A 112 -30.45 -8.04 29.88
N LEU A 113 -29.20 -8.46 29.65
CA LEU A 113 -28.22 -7.72 28.83
C LEU A 113 -28.61 -7.68 27.34
N GLU A 114 -29.15 -8.77 26.80
CA GLU A 114 -29.63 -8.80 25.42
C GLU A 114 -30.87 -7.91 25.22
N ALA A 115 -31.79 -7.86 26.19
CA ALA A 115 -32.93 -6.96 26.16
C ALA A 115 -32.50 -5.48 26.21
N ALA A 116 -31.56 -5.14 27.10
CA ALA A 116 -31.02 -3.79 27.21
C ALA A 116 -30.30 -3.33 25.93
N THR A 117 -29.44 -4.18 25.36
CA THR A 117 -28.72 -3.87 24.12
C THR A 117 -29.64 -3.74 22.90
N ARG A 118 -30.68 -4.57 22.79
CA ARG A 118 -31.69 -4.46 21.71
C ARG A 118 -32.52 -3.19 21.81
N GLN A 119 -32.98 -2.84 22.99
CA GLN A 119 -33.77 -1.62 23.21
C GLN A 119 -32.95 -0.37 22.90
N MET A 120 -31.67 -0.32 23.32
CA MET A 120 -30.77 0.79 22.98
C MET A 120 -30.48 0.90 21.48
N THR A 121 -30.30 -0.23 20.80
CA THR A 121 -30.11 -0.25 19.34
C THR A 121 -31.35 0.22 18.58
N ALA A 122 -32.56 -0.06 19.09
CA ALA A 122 -33.82 0.38 18.49
C ALA A 122 -34.11 1.88 18.70
N SER A 123 -33.56 2.48 19.75
CA SER A 123 -33.68 3.91 20.04
C SER A 123 -32.59 4.78 19.40
N ALA A 124 -31.60 4.19 18.72
CA ALA A 124 -30.57 4.93 18.00
C ALA A 124 -31.16 5.58 16.73
N PRO A 125 -30.90 6.87 16.44
CA PRO A 125 -31.50 7.55 15.31
C PRO A 125 -31.07 6.92 13.98
N THR A 126 -32.03 6.45 13.20
CA THR A 126 -31.86 5.81 11.88
C THR A 126 -31.54 6.77 10.73
N SER A 127 -31.19 8.02 11.04
CA SER A 127 -30.87 9.03 10.02
C SER A 127 -29.66 9.84 10.46
N GLY A 128 -28.74 10.10 9.51
CA GLY A 128 -27.43 10.72 9.73
C GLY A 128 -27.43 12.19 10.17
N LYS A 129 -28.22 12.55 11.19
CA LYS A 129 -28.17 13.86 11.84
C LYS A 129 -28.04 13.68 13.35
N THR A 130 -26.89 14.14 13.86
CA THR A 130 -26.51 14.24 15.28
C THR A 130 -26.53 12.93 16.07
N VAL A 131 -25.37 12.26 16.06
CA VAL A 131 -25.02 11.27 17.07
C VAL A 131 -25.05 11.96 18.44
N ALA A 132 -25.96 11.55 19.33
CA ALA A 132 -25.93 12.00 20.71
C ALA A 132 -24.52 11.74 21.30
N PRO A 133 -23.97 12.64 22.13
CA PRO A 133 -22.62 12.45 22.68
C PRO A 133 -22.53 11.08 23.33
N ALA A 134 -21.45 10.33 23.05
CA ALA A 134 -21.27 8.94 23.48
C ALA A 134 -21.61 8.74 24.98
N GLN A 135 -21.24 9.73 25.81
CA GLN A 135 -21.57 9.78 27.24
C GLN A 135 -23.07 9.61 27.56
N SER A 136 -23.98 10.18 26.78
CA SER A 136 -25.44 10.07 27.00
C SER A 136 -26.00 8.68 26.68
N LEU A 137 -25.46 8.01 25.65
CA LEU A 137 -25.83 6.63 25.30
C LEU A 137 -25.29 5.64 26.34
N THR A 138 -24.10 5.92 26.86
CA THR A 138 -23.42 5.09 27.85
C THR A 138 -24.11 5.12 29.21
N THR A 139 -24.53 6.29 29.69
CA THR A 139 -25.31 6.40 30.94
C THR A 139 -26.68 5.73 30.83
N ALA A 140 -27.31 5.81 29.65
CA ALA A 140 -28.59 5.13 29.40
C ALA A 140 -28.42 3.60 29.40
N LEU A 141 -27.37 3.07 28.76
CA LEU A 141 -27.06 1.65 28.76
C LEU A 141 -26.78 1.13 30.18
N ASP A 142 -25.96 1.84 30.97
CA ASP A 142 -25.67 1.46 32.36
C ASP A 142 -26.94 1.40 33.20
N HIS A 143 -27.77 2.44 33.12
CA HIS A 143 -29.03 2.50 33.85
C HIS A 143 -29.96 1.34 33.48
N GLN A 144 -30.07 1.03 32.19
CA GLN A 144 -30.94 -0.04 31.69
C GLN A 144 -30.43 -1.44 32.05
N VAL A 145 -29.11 -1.65 32.05
CA VAL A 145 -28.49 -2.89 32.53
C VAL A 145 -28.72 -3.05 34.02
N SER A 146 -28.52 -2.01 34.83
CA SER A 146 -28.82 -2.02 36.27
C SER A 146 -30.30 -2.32 36.57
N GLN A 147 -31.23 -1.70 35.84
CA GLN A 147 -32.66 -1.96 35.99
C GLN A 147 -33.04 -3.41 35.66
N SER A 148 -32.45 -3.97 34.61
CA SER A 148 -32.76 -5.33 34.14
C SER A 148 -32.18 -6.42 35.05
N LEU A 149 -31.09 -6.13 35.77
CA LEU A 149 -30.44 -7.08 36.69
C LEU A 149 -31.06 -7.07 38.11
N GLY A 150 -31.78 -6.00 38.46
CA GLY A 150 -32.46 -5.85 39.75
C GLY A 150 -31.54 -5.33 40.87
N ALA A 151 -32.13 -4.84 41.96
CA ALA A 151 -31.43 -4.14 43.04
C ALA A 151 -30.46 -5.01 43.88
N ASN A 152 -30.52 -6.33 43.72
CA ASN A 152 -29.72 -7.28 44.49
C ASN A 152 -28.38 -7.64 43.82
N VAL A 153 -28.02 -6.95 42.73
CA VAL A 153 -26.78 -7.18 41.98
C VAL A 153 -25.87 -5.97 42.09
N GLN A 154 -24.69 -6.16 42.65
CA GLN A 154 -23.60 -5.19 42.62
C GLN A 154 -22.99 -5.19 41.23
N LEU A 155 -23.03 -4.06 40.52
CA LEU A 155 -22.57 -3.93 39.13
C LEU A 155 -21.54 -2.81 39.00
N PHE A 156 -20.47 -3.07 38.24
CA PHE A 156 -19.54 -2.03 37.79
C PHE A 156 -19.31 -2.14 36.29
N GLY A 157 -19.45 -1.01 35.59
CA GLY A 157 -19.22 -0.87 34.16
C GLY A 157 -18.06 0.06 33.87
N THR A 158 -17.23 -0.28 32.89
CA THR A 158 -16.16 0.60 32.39
C THR A 158 -16.12 0.58 30.87
N ALA A 159 -15.76 1.72 30.28
CA ALA A 159 -15.60 1.89 28.85
C ALA A 159 -14.33 1.18 28.33
N ILE A 160 -14.40 0.70 27.08
CA ILE A 160 -13.25 0.25 26.29
C ILE A 160 -12.99 1.34 25.26
N LEU A 161 -11.91 2.11 25.45
CA LEU A 161 -11.61 3.30 24.67
C LEU A 161 -10.47 3.01 23.68
N VAL A 162 -10.79 2.99 22.38
CA VAL A 162 -9.79 2.90 21.30
C VAL A 162 -9.66 4.28 20.66
N LYS A 163 -8.47 4.89 20.68
CA LYS A 163 -8.22 6.26 20.16
C LYS A 163 -9.23 7.30 20.66
N ASN A 164 -9.54 7.27 21.97
CA ASN A 164 -10.54 8.11 22.64
C ASN A 164 -12.00 7.92 22.18
N ALA A 165 -12.30 6.88 21.39
CA ALA A 165 -13.66 6.48 21.05
C ALA A 165 -14.07 5.24 21.85
N GLU A 166 -15.25 5.26 22.46
CA GLU A 166 -15.81 4.09 23.15
C GLU A 166 -16.23 3.03 22.12
N ARG A 167 -15.49 1.91 22.07
CA ARG A 167 -15.75 0.77 21.18
C ARG A 167 -16.51 -0.36 21.87
N GLY A 168 -16.70 -0.25 23.17
CA GLY A 168 -17.45 -1.21 23.94
C GLY A 168 -17.45 -0.88 25.42
N ARG A 169 -18.11 -1.75 26.18
CA ARG A 169 -18.28 -1.61 27.62
C ARG A 169 -18.14 -2.96 28.30
N LEU A 170 -17.33 -2.99 29.35
CA LEU A 170 -17.09 -4.18 30.17
C LEU A 170 -17.85 -4.03 31.48
N TYR A 171 -18.77 -4.95 31.73
CA TYR A 171 -19.53 -5.08 32.95
C TYR A 171 -18.97 -6.21 33.80
N VAL A 172 -18.89 -6.00 35.10
CA VAL A 172 -18.58 -7.04 36.09
C VAL A 172 -19.62 -6.96 37.19
N PHE A 173 -20.12 -8.11 37.65
CA PHE A 173 -21.22 -8.17 38.59
C PHE A 173 -21.03 -9.23 39.68
N SER A 174 -21.61 -8.97 40.85
CA SER A 174 -21.75 -9.93 41.94
C SER A 174 -23.10 -9.82 42.62
N ARG A 175 -23.65 -10.95 43.08
CA ARG A 175 -24.87 -11.08 43.88
C ARG A 175 -24.58 -11.26 45.37
N ASP A 176 -23.32 -11.37 45.76
CA ASP A 176 -22.92 -11.40 47.16
C ASP A 176 -23.25 -10.03 47.81
N PRO A 177 -24.15 -9.99 48.81
CA PRO A 177 -24.52 -8.75 49.50
C PRO A 177 -23.34 -8.07 50.20
N GLU A 178 -22.30 -8.83 50.58
CA GLU A 178 -21.09 -8.29 51.20
C GLU A 178 -20.06 -7.79 50.17
N TYR A 179 -20.31 -8.03 48.88
CA TYR A 179 -19.42 -7.58 47.82
C TYR A 179 -19.46 -6.05 47.66
N SER A 180 -18.28 -5.43 47.71
CA SER A 180 -18.14 -3.99 47.49
C SER A 180 -17.13 -3.65 46.39
N TRP A 181 -17.42 -2.58 45.64
CA TRP A 181 -16.55 -2.05 44.59
C TRP A 181 -15.47 -1.14 45.18
N THR A 182 -14.43 -1.75 45.76
CA THR A 182 -13.25 -1.03 46.26
C THR A 182 -12.47 -0.34 45.13
N GLU A 183 -11.69 0.70 45.45
CA GLU A 183 -10.85 1.40 44.47
C GLU A 183 -9.90 0.43 43.73
N THR A 184 -9.34 -0.53 44.44
CA THR A 184 -8.49 -1.59 43.86
C THR A 184 -9.24 -2.42 42.83
N ARG A 185 -10.47 -2.88 43.14
CA ARG A 185 -11.29 -3.67 42.20
C ARG A 185 -11.66 -2.86 40.96
N GLN A 186 -12.06 -1.59 41.13
CA GLN A 186 -12.35 -0.71 39.99
C GLN A 186 -11.12 -0.50 39.09
N LYS A 187 -9.93 -0.31 39.67
CA LYS A 187 -8.66 -0.21 38.91
C LYS A 187 -8.36 -1.48 38.11
N LEU A 188 -8.62 -2.66 38.69
CA LEU A 188 -8.40 -3.94 38.00
C LEU A 188 -9.34 -4.12 36.81
N VAL A 189 -10.63 -3.80 36.93
CA VAL A 189 -11.57 -3.88 35.80
C VAL A 189 -11.20 -2.88 34.71
N ARG A 190 -10.82 -1.64 35.08
CA ARG A 190 -10.34 -0.63 34.11
C ARG A 190 -9.12 -1.13 33.36
N LEU A 191 -8.15 -1.73 34.06
CA LEU A 191 -6.98 -2.30 33.41
C LEU A 191 -7.35 -3.41 32.40
N VAL A 192 -8.27 -4.30 32.75
CA VAL A 192 -8.75 -5.33 31.80
C VAL A 192 -9.42 -4.69 30.58
N ALA A 193 -10.21 -3.63 30.78
CA ALA A 193 -10.84 -2.89 29.68
C ALA A 193 -9.81 -2.15 28.80
N ASP A 194 -8.80 -1.52 29.39
CA ASP A 194 -7.71 -0.86 28.66
C ASP A 194 -6.92 -1.88 27.84
N GLN A 195 -6.63 -3.05 28.41
CA GLN A 195 -5.96 -4.13 27.68
C GLN A 195 -6.83 -4.69 26.55
N THR A 196 -8.16 -4.71 26.73
CA THR A 196 -9.10 -5.07 25.68
C THR A 196 -9.12 -4.03 24.57
N ALA A 197 -9.00 -2.74 24.89
CA ALA A 197 -8.90 -1.68 23.90
C ALA A 197 -7.63 -1.84 23.04
N VAL A 198 -6.48 -2.11 23.68
CA VAL A 198 -5.21 -2.36 22.97
C VAL A 198 -5.32 -3.58 22.04
N ALA A 199 -5.96 -4.66 22.49
CA ALA A 199 -6.17 -5.84 21.65
C ALA A 199 -7.04 -5.55 20.43
N ILE A 200 -8.13 -4.79 20.60
CA ILE A 200 -9.01 -4.36 19.49
C ILE A 200 -8.24 -3.47 18.51
N GLU A 201 -7.48 -2.49 19.02
CA GLU A 201 -6.69 -1.59 18.18
C GLU A 201 -5.64 -2.33 17.35
N ASN A 202 -4.91 -3.27 17.96
CA ASN A 202 -3.92 -4.08 17.27
C ASN A 202 -4.52 -4.96 16.17
N ASP A 203 -5.70 -5.53 16.39
CA ASP A 203 -6.42 -6.31 15.37
C ASP A 203 -6.89 -5.42 14.22
N GLU A 204 -7.50 -4.26 14.52
CA GLU A 204 -7.89 -3.26 13.51
C GLU A 204 -6.68 -2.84 12.66
N LEU A 205 -5.55 -2.51 13.29
CA LEU A 205 -4.29 -2.16 12.61
C LEU A 205 -3.75 -3.32 11.76
N THR A 206 -3.79 -4.55 12.26
CA THR A 206 -3.32 -5.73 11.53
C THR A 206 -4.17 -5.99 10.29
N VAL A 207 -5.49 -5.83 10.39
CA VAL A 207 -6.42 -5.96 9.27
C VAL A 207 -6.17 -4.88 8.22
N GLU A 208 -5.99 -3.62 8.64
CA GLU A 208 -5.65 -2.51 7.73
C GLU A 208 -4.31 -2.75 7.01
N LEU A 209 -3.30 -3.20 7.76
CA LEU A 209 -1.97 -3.49 7.22
C LEU A 209 -2.03 -4.61 6.19
N ARG A 210 -2.72 -5.73 6.48
CA ARG A 210 -2.92 -6.83 5.51
C ARG A 210 -3.65 -6.37 4.25
N LYS A 211 -4.66 -5.51 4.40
CA LYS A 211 -5.40 -4.94 3.26
C LYS A 211 -4.47 -4.07 2.39
N LYS A 212 -3.64 -3.24 3.02
CA LYS A 212 -2.65 -2.42 2.33
C LYS A 212 -1.61 -3.28 1.61
N GLU A 213 -1.03 -4.27 2.28
CA GLU A 213 -0.05 -5.21 1.69
C GLU A 213 -0.63 -5.94 0.47
N ARG A 214 -1.90 -6.37 0.54
CA ARG A 214 -2.57 -7.00 -0.59
C ARG A 214 -2.70 -6.06 -1.79
N LEU A 215 -3.14 -4.82 -1.56
CA LEU A 215 -3.24 -3.81 -2.63
C LEU A 215 -1.87 -3.46 -3.19
N ASP A 216 -0.86 -3.31 -2.33
CA ASP A 216 0.52 -3.05 -2.75
C ASP A 216 1.05 -4.17 -3.66
N ARG A 217 0.75 -5.43 -3.33
CA ARG A 217 1.13 -6.59 -4.14
C ARG A 217 0.39 -6.65 -5.48
N GLU A 218 -0.91 -6.34 -5.50
CA GLU A 218 -1.69 -6.28 -6.75
C GLU A 218 -1.13 -5.18 -7.68
N LEU A 219 -0.71 -4.03 -7.13
CA LEU A 219 -0.04 -2.98 -7.89
C LEU A 219 1.36 -3.39 -8.39
N GLU A 220 2.14 -4.09 -7.58
CA GLU A 220 3.46 -4.59 -7.95
C GLU A 220 3.39 -5.57 -9.12
N ILE A 221 2.39 -6.48 -9.12
CA ILE A 221 2.15 -7.39 -10.24
C ILE A 221 1.79 -6.61 -11.52
N GLY A 222 0.94 -5.60 -11.42
CA GLY A 222 0.58 -4.76 -12.57
C GLY A 222 1.77 -4.00 -13.16
N ALA A 223 2.61 -3.42 -12.29
CA ALA A 223 3.86 -2.78 -12.65
C ALA A 223 4.83 -3.73 -13.35
N GLU A 224 5.00 -4.94 -12.81
CA GLU A 224 5.86 -5.95 -13.40
C GLU A 224 5.39 -6.31 -14.82
N ILE A 225 4.09 -6.55 -15.02
CA ILE A 225 3.52 -6.85 -16.33
C ILE A 225 3.80 -5.70 -17.31
N GLN A 226 3.56 -4.44 -16.90
CA GLN A 226 3.79 -3.28 -17.74
C GLN A 226 5.26 -3.16 -18.15
N LEU A 227 6.20 -3.27 -17.21
CA LEU A 227 7.64 -3.24 -17.49
C LEU A 227 8.06 -4.36 -18.44
N GLN A 228 7.44 -5.54 -18.35
CA GLN A 228 7.70 -6.65 -19.28
C GLN A 228 7.17 -6.40 -20.70
N LEU A 229 6.25 -5.44 -20.90
CA LEU A 229 5.77 -5.07 -22.24
C LEU A 229 6.75 -4.17 -22.99
N LEU A 230 7.57 -3.38 -22.28
CA LEU A 230 8.60 -2.55 -22.87
C LEU A 230 9.76 -3.43 -23.42
N PRO A 231 10.49 -2.98 -24.46
CA PRO A 231 11.62 -3.74 -25.00
C PRO A 231 12.70 -4.00 -23.95
N ARG A 232 12.97 -5.28 -23.65
CA ARG A 232 14.01 -5.71 -22.69
C ARG A 232 15.44 -5.46 -23.19
N SER A 233 15.62 -5.39 -24.50
CA SER A 233 16.90 -5.16 -25.17
C SER A 233 16.66 -4.47 -26.50
N CYS A 234 17.60 -3.66 -26.94
CA CYS A 234 17.55 -3.09 -28.28
C CYS A 234 17.70 -4.19 -29.34
N PRO A 235 16.93 -4.17 -30.44
CA PRO A 235 17.12 -5.12 -31.54
C PRO A 235 18.44 -4.84 -32.27
N ASN A 236 19.00 -5.88 -32.89
CA ASN A 236 20.13 -5.71 -33.79
C ASN A 236 19.62 -5.30 -35.18
N ILE A 237 19.81 -4.04 -35.55
CA ILE A 237 19.40 -3.46 -36.83
C ILE A 237 20.66 -3.15 -37.65
N GLU A 238 20.68 -3.56 -38.90
CA GLU A 238 21.84 -3.34 -39.77
C GLU A 238 22.12 -1.84 -39.96
N GLY A 239 23.40 -1.47 -39.90
CA GLY A 239 23.85 -0.09 -40.10
C GLY A 239 23.64 0.86 -38.92
N ILE A 240 23.03 0.42 -37.81
CA ILE A 240 22.84 1.27 -36.62
C ILE A 240 23.23 0.56 -35.32
N GLU A 241 23.54 1.34 -34.30
CA GLU A 241 23.67 0.90 -32.91
C GLU A 241 22.65 1.63 -32.04
N LEU A 242 22.13 0.93 -31.03
CA LEU A 242 21.05 1.41 -30.17
C LEU A 242 21.39 1.21 -28.70
N ALA A 243 21.02 2.19 -27.88
CA ALA A 243 20.90 2.07 -26.44
C ALA A 243 19.57 2.67 -25.99
N ALA A 244 18.87 2.03 -25.05
CA ALA A 244 17.61 2.54 -24.53
C ALA A 244 17.50 2.28 -23.03
N ARG A 245 16.98 3.27 -22.30
CA ARG A 245 16.78 3.20 -20.85
C ARG A 245 15.55 3.99 -20.49
N CYS A 246 14.66 3.37 -19.71
CA CYS A 246 13.51 3.98 -19.09
C CYS A 246 13.67 3.84 -17.57
N GLN A 247 13.74 4.96 -16.87
CA GLN A 247 13.80 5.02 -15.41
C GLN A 247 12.48 5.58 -14.89
N THR A 248 11.64 4.72 -14.35
CA THR A 248 10.32 5.13 -13.84
C THR A 248 10.43 5.82 -12.47
N ALA A 249 9.74 6.94 -12.28
CA ALA A 249 9.64 7.62 -10.98
C ALA A 249 8.67 6.91 -10.03
N SER A 250 7.64 6.26 -10.59
CA SER A 250 6.64 5.51 -9.83
C SER A 250 6.69 4.01 -10.15
N ARG A 251 5.80 3.21 -9.52
CA ARG A 251 5.72 1.76 -9.80
C ARG A 251 5.22 1.48 -11.22
N VAL A 252 4.34 2.33 -11.78
CA VAL A 252 3.73 2.16 -13.10
C VAL A 252 3.91 3.47 -13.86
N GLY A 253 4.62 3.43 -14.98
CA GLY A 253 5.00 4.62 -15.73
C GLY A 253 4.00 5.04 -16.80
N GLY A 254 4.04 6.31 -17.20
CA GLY A 254 3.34 6.85 -18.38
C GLY A 254 4.15 6.70 -19.66
N ASP A 255 5.48 6.73 -19.53
CA ASP A 255 6.43 6.65 -20.63
C ASP A 255 6.30 5.35 -21.45
N TYR A 256 6.44 5.50 -22.75
CA TYR A 256 6.45 4.43 -23.74
C TYR A 256 7.62 4.59 -24.69
N TYR A 257 8.30 3.49 -24.98
CA TYR A 257 9.17 3.38 -26.14
C TYR A 257 9.07 1.97 -26.75
N ASP A 258 9.32 1.87 -28.05
CA ASP A 258 9.31 0.58 -28.75
C ASP A 258 10.20 0.59 -29.99
N PHE A 259 10.58 -0.63 -30.40
CA PHE A 259 11.30 -0.90 -31.64
C PHE A 259 10.48 -1.93 -32.42
N ILE A 260 9.82 -1.48 -33.48
CA ILE A 260 8.80 -2.27 -34.17
C ILE A 260 9.27 -2.57 -35.59
N PRO A 261 9.44 -3.84 -35.99
CA PRO A 261 9.67 -4.15 -37.40
C PRO A 261 8.41 -3.83 -38.22
N THR A 262 8.56 -3.24 -39.41
CA THR A 262 7.40 -2.80 -40.20
C THR A 262 6.78 -3.90 -41.08
N ASN A 263 7.31 -5.13 -41.02
CA ASN A 263 6.78 -6.27 -41.79
C ASN A 263 6.70 -7.55 -40.93
N TYR A 264 5.64 -8.34 -41.15
CA TYR A 264 5.41 -9.67 -40.55
C TYR A 264 6.58 -10.65 -40.72
N ASP A 265 7.30 -10.59 -41.84
CA ASP A 265 8.43 -11.50 -42.08
C ASP A 265 9.61 -11.25 -41.12
N GLN A 266 9.73 -10.02 -40.60
CA GLN A 266 10.73 -9.64 -39.60
C GLN A 266 10.29 -9.97 -38.16
N ILE A 267 9.00 -10.21 -37.91
CA ILE A 267 8.46 -10.61 -36.60
C ILE A 267 8.80 -12.08 -36.29
N ARG A 268 8.97 -12.92 -37.32
CA ARG A 268 9.27 -14.35 -37.13
C ARG A 268 10.75 -14.55 -36.79
N PRO A 269 11.10 -15.27 -35.70
CA PRO A 269 12.49 -15.64 -35.44
C PRO A 269 12.99 -16.57 -36.56
N ARG A 270 13.90 -16.07 -37.41
CA ARG A 270 14.46 -16.85 -38.52
C ARG A 270 15.60 -17.77 -38.04
N LYS A 271 15.65 -18.97 -38.62
CA LYS A 271 16.68 -20.01 -38.39
C LYS A 271 18.03 -19.73 -39.05
N THR A 272 18.12 -18.69 -39.88
CA THR A 272 19.31 -18.36 -40.69
C THR A 272 19.63 -16.89 -40.50
N GLY A 273 20.69 -16.59 -39.74
CA GLY A 273 21.04 -15.26 -39.20
C GLY A 273 21.47 -14.19 -40.22
N ARG A 274 20.67 -13.93 -41.25
CA ARG A 274 20.74 -12.71 -42.05
C ARG A 274 19.40 -11.98 -41.90
N ASN A 275 19.45 -10.79 -41.29
CA ASN A 275 18.33 -9.85 -41.29
C ASN A 275 18.09 -9.43 -42.74
N GLU A 276 16.87 -9.56 -43.23
CA GLU A 276 16.49 -8.91 -44.49
C GLU A 276 16.45 -7.41 -44.26
N ALA A 277 17.05 -6.65 -45.19
CA ALA A 277 16.94 -5.20 -45.23
C ALA A 277 15.46 -4.81 -45.25
N GLY A 278 15.03 -4.07 -44.24
CA GLY A 278 13.67 -3.57 -44.14
C GLY A 278 13.57 -2.50 -43.08
N ARG A 279 12.42 -1.84 -43.02
CA ARG A 279 12.24 -0.67 -42.18
C ARG A 279 11.99 -1.06 -40.74
N TRP A 280 12.44 -0.20 -39.84
CA TRP A 280 12.22 -0.33 -38.41
C TRP A 280 11.59 0.94 -37.89
N SER A 281 10.51 0.81 -37.14
CA SER A 281 9.93 1.93 -36.42
C SER A 281 10.60 2.11 -35.07
N LEU A 282 10.92 3.35 -34.76
CA LEU A 282 11.36 3.81 -33.45
C LEU A 282 10.33 4.81 -32.93
N THR A 283 9.87 4.62 -31.71
CA THR A 283 8.86 5.47 -31.10
C THR A 283 9.18 5.76 -29.65
N ILE A 284 8.80 6.95 -29.21
CA ILE A 284 8.81 7.37 -27.82
C ILE A 284 7.58 8.23 -27.57
N GLY A 285 6.99 8.13 -26.39
CA GLY A 285 5.84 8.95 -26.02
C GLY A 285 5.60 8.94 -24.52
N ASP A 286 4.75 9.85 -24.07
CA ASP A 286 4.32 9.94 -22.69
C ASP A 286 2.80 10.11 -22.61
N VAL A 287 2.19 9.41 -21.65
CA VAL A 287 0.77 9.46 -21.35
C VAL A 287 0.55 10.40 -20.18
N MET A 288 -0.31 11.41 -20.37
CA MET A 288 -0.64 12.37 -19.32
C MET A 288 -0.98 11.69 -17.99
N GLY A 289 -0.26 12.09 -16.94
CA GLY A 289 -0.45 11.65 -15.56
C GLY A 289 0.41 10.44 -15.19
N LYS A 290 0.14 9.81 -14.05
CA LYS A 290 1.02 8.76 -13.50
C LYS A 290 0.27 7.58 -12.87
N GLY A 291 1.01 6.50 -12.64
CA GLY A 291 0.51 5.30 -11.99
C GLY A 291 -0.38 4.45 -12.89
N VAL A 292 -1.25 3.65 -12.28
CA VAL A 292 -2.09 2.65 -12.98
C VAL A 292 -2.87 3.21 -14.17
N PRO A 293 -3.57 4.36 -14.07
CA PRO A 293 -4.35 4.86 -15.20
C PRO A 293 -3.51 5.19 -16.44
N ALA A 294 -2.36 5.85 -16.25
CA ALA A 294 -1.44 6.18 -17.35
C ALA A 294 -0.87 4.89 -17.97
N GLY A 295 -0.48 3.93 -17.14
CA GLY A 295 0.07 2.68 -17.63
C GLY A 295 -0.89 1.77 -18.41
N LEU A 296 -2.19 1.84 -18.10
CA LEU A 296 -3.22 1.15 -18.89
C LEU A 296 -3.38 1.77 -20.28
N ILE A 297 -3.38 3.10 -20.38
CA ILE A 297 -3.43 3.81 -21.67
C ILE A 297 -2.15 3.57 -22.47
N MET A 298 -0.99 3.54 -21.82
CA MET A 298 0.27 3.17 -22.47
C MET A 298 0.20 1.77 -23.09
N THR A 299 -0.34 0.80 -22.34
CA THR A 299 -0.52 -0.58 -22.82
C THR A 299 -1.45 -0.65 -24.04
N MET A 300 -2.53 0.14 -24.03
CA MET A 300 -3.46 0.27 -25.15
C MET A 300 -2.78 0.89 -26.37
N LEU A 301 -2.08 2.02 -26.19
CA LEU A 301 -1.30 2.69 -27.22
C LEU A 301 -0.33 1.75 -27.89
N ARG A 302 0.46 1.01 -27.09
CA ARG A 302 1.41 0.00 -27.59
C ARG A 302 0.73 -1.03 -28.48
N GLY A 303 -0.42 -1.56 -28.04
CA GLY A 303 -1.17 -2.56 -28.80
C GLY A 303 -1.66 -2.01 -30.14
N MET A 304 -2.25 -0.81 -30.13
CA MET A 304 -2.77 -0.15 -31.33
C MET A 304 -1.65 0.24 -32.30
N LEU A 305 -0.57 0.86 -31.81
CA LEU A 305 0.57 1.26 -32.64
C LEU A 305 1.21 0.05 -33.31
N ARG A 306 1.52 -1.02 -32.56
CA ARG A 306 2.13 -2.23 -33.15
C ARG A 306 1.26 -2.89 -34.22
N ALA A 307 -0.06 -2.77 -34.12
CA ALA A 307 -0.97 -3.24 -35.16
C ALA A 307 -0.95 -2.31 -36.38
N GLU A 308 -0.97 -0.99 -36.15
CA GLU A 308 -1.05 0.02 -37.21
C GLU A 308 0.24 0.11 -38.05
N VAL A 309 1.41 -0.06 -37.43
CA VAL A 309 2.72 -0.08 -38.11
C VAL A 309 2.78 -1.12 -39.23
N LEU A 310 2.06 -2.24 -39.09
CA LEU A 310 2.07 -3.33 -40.07
C LEU A 310 1.24 -3.04 -41.32
N ASN A 311 0.47 -1.94 -41.32
CA ASN A 311 -0.29 -1.51 -42.49
C ASN A 311 0.56 -0.74 -43.51
N GLY A 312 1.80 -0.35 -43.16
CA GLY A 312 2.72 0.33 -44.07
C GLY A 312 2.31 1.75 -44.46
N HIS A 313 1.51 2.41 -43.63
CA HIS A 313 1.13 3.81 -43.79
C HIS A 313 2.30 4.76 -43.48
N SER A 314 2.20 6.01 -43.91
CA SER A 314 3.16 7.05 -43.53
C SER A 314 3.10 7.36 -42.02
N PRO A 315 4.20 7.86 -41.40
CA PRO A 315 4.20 8.31 -40.01
C PRO A 315 3.01 9.19 -39.62
N ALA A 316 2.69 10.21 -40.43
CA ALA A 316 1.55 11.09 -40.19
C ALA A 316 0.21 10.34 -40.20
N GLN A 317 -0.01 9.45 -41.17
CA GLN A 317 -1.23 8.64 -41.24
C GLN A 317 -1.37 7.68 -40.05
N ILE A 318 -0.27 7.11 -39.57
CA ILE A 318 -0.28 6.25 -38.37
C ILE A 318 -0.75 7.06 -37.16
N LEU A 319 -0.20 8.26 -36.94
CA LEU A 319 -0.64 9.15 -35.86
C LEU A 319 -2.10 9.59 -36.02
N GLN A 320 -2.52 9.88 -37.27
CA GLN A 320 -3.91 10.21 -37.59
C GLN A 320 -4.85 9.08 -37.18
N HIS A 321 -4.55 7.83 -37.56
CA HIS A 321 -5.36 6.66 -37.23
C HIS A 321 -5.39 6.39 -35.72
N LEU A 322 -4.24 6.50 -35.04
CA LEU A 322 -4.17 6.37 -33.58
C LEU A 322 -5.05 7.40 -32.89
N ASN A 323 -4.98 8.66 -33.31
CA ASN A 323 -5.83 9.72 -32.76
C ASN A 323 -7.31 9.41 -32.94
N HIS A 324 -7.74 8.98 -34.13
CA HIS A 324 -9.13 8.64 -34.39
C HIS A 324 -9.64 7.49 -33.51
N VAL A 325 -8.84 6.44 -33.35
CA VAL A 325 -9.25 5.24 -32.59
C VAL A 325 -9.20 5.50 -31.08
N MET A 326 -8.22 6.26 -30.59
CA MET A 326 -8.05 6.51 -29.15
C MET A 326 -8.89 7.69 -28.63
N TYR A 327 -9.42 8.56 -29.50
CA TYR A 327 -10.05 9.82 -29.11
C TYR A 327 -11.11 9.65 -28.01
N SER A 328 -12.08 8.75 -28.21
CA SER A 328 -13.17 8.55 -27.25
C SER A 328 -12.68 8.05 -25.88
N ASP A 329 -11.66 7.20 -25.86
CA ASP A 329 -11.14 6.63 -24.61
C ASP A 329 -10.33 7.67 -23.82
N LEU A 330 -9.58 8.49 -24.54
CA LEU A 330 -8.79 9.59 -24.00
C LEU A 330 -9.69 10.75 -23.51
N GLU A 331 -10.72 11.11 -24.27
CA GLU A 331 -11.71 12.12 -23.88
C GLU A 331 -12.47 11.70 -22.61
N ASN A 332 -12.98 10.47 -22.56
CA ASN A 332 -13.70 9.95 -21.39
C ASN A 332 -12.84 9.88 -20.12
N SER A 333 -11.53 9.71 -20.28
CA SER A 333 -10.59 9.66 -19.15
C SER A 333 -9.95 11.01 -18.82
N ASN A 334 -10.28 12.08 -19.57
CA ASN A 334 -9.65 13.40 -19.52
C ASN A 334 -8.12 13.33 -19.61
N ARG A 335 -7.61 12.56 -20.59
CA ARG A 335 -6.18 12.35 -20.79
C ARG A 335 -5.82 12.56 -22.26
N PHE A 336 -4.54 12.72 -22.50
CA PHE A 336 -3.95 12.81 -23.82
C PHE A 336 -2.59 12.14 -23.81
N VAL A 337 -2.03 11.93 -25.00
CA VAL A 337 -0.74 11.27 -25.19
C VAL A 337 0.13 12.12 -26.10
N THR A 338 1.39 12.32 -25.71
CA THR A 338 2.44 12.80 -26.62
C THR A 338 3.10 11.59 -27.28
N LEU A 339 3.38 11.66 -28.58
CA LEU A 339 4.07 10.56 -29.28
C LEU A 339 4.94 11.08 -30.43
N PHE A 340 6.22 10.73 -30.40
CA PHE A 340 7.08 10.80 -31.58
C PHE A 340 7.14 9.42 -32.24
N TYR A 341 6.83 9.37 -33.53
CA TYR A 341 6.87 8.15 -34.31
C TYR A 341 7.77 8.33 -35.52
N SER A 342 8.66 7.36 -35.74
CA SER A 342 9.60 7.37 -36.87
C SER A 342 9.81 6.00 -37.46
N GLU A 343 10.17 5.97 -38.75
CA GLU A 343 10.59 4.78 -39.50
C GLU A 343 11.97 5.02 -40.12
N TYR A 344 12.90 4.13 -39.79
CA TYR A 344 14.23 4.09 -40.38
C TYR A 344 14.31 3.05 -41.49
N ASP A 345 14.69 3.49 -42.69
CA ASP A 345 14.94 2.63 -43.84
C ASP A 345 16.44 2.32 -43.94
N VAL A 346 16.81 1.06 -43.66
CA VAL A 346 18.20 0.59 -43.61
C VAL A 346 18.92 0.75 -44.95
N THR A 347 18.21 0.59 -46.08
CA THR A 347 18.81 0.63 -47.42
C THR A 347 19.14 2.06 -47.83
N THR A 348 18.23 2.99 -47.56
CA THR A 348 18.38 4.39 -47.94
C THR A 348 19.01 5.26 -46.85
N ARG A 349 19.12 4.76 -45.62
CA ARG A 349 19.49 5.52 -44.40
C ARG A 349 18.61 6.75 -44.20
N THR A 350 17.36 6.69 -44.64
CA THR A 350 16.38 7.76 -44.46
C THR A 350 15.54 7.49 -43.22
N LEU A 351 15.39 8.50 -42.36
CA LEU A 351 14.45 8.50 -41.25
C LEU A 351 13.23 9.33 -41.64
N SER A 352 12.07 8.70 -41.73
CA SER A 352 10.77 9.37 -41.89
C SER A 352 10.09 9.47 -40.53
N TYR A 353 9.46 10.58 -40.21
CA TYR A 353 8.86 10.77 -38.88
C TYR A 353 7.68 11.75 -38.88
N SER A 354 6.90 11.68 -37.81
CA SER A 354 5.85 12.62 -37.46
C SER A 354 5.77 12.75 -35.94
N ASN A 355 5.34 13.91 -35.47
CA ASN A 355 5.32 14.28 -34.06
C ASN A 355 3.90 14.69 -33.61
N ALA A 356 3.35 13.96 -32.64
CA ALA A 356 2.14 14.30 -31.91
C ALA A 356 2.45 15.10 -30.64
N ALA A 357 3.09 16.26 -30.82
CA ALA A 357 3.47 17.19 -29.76
C ALA A 357 4.32 16.58 -28.63
N HIS A 358 5.14 15.57 -28.94
CA HIS A 358 6.19 15.08 -28.05
C HIS A 358 7.46 15.95 -28.16
N ASN A 359 8.37 15.81 -27.20
CA ASN A 359 9.66 16.47 -27.24
C ASN A 359 10.41 16.09 -28.53
N PRO A 360 10.80 17.08 -29.37
CA PRO A 360 11.49 16.79 -30.63
C PRO A 360 12.84 16.10 -30.40
N PRO A 361 13.09 14.92 -30.99
CA PRO A 361 14.40 14.28 -30.95
C PRO A 361 15.51 15.20 -31.46
N LEU A 362 16.70 15.08 -30.88
CA LEU A 362 17.88 15.84 -31.28
C LEU A 362 18.79 14.98 -32.15
N LEU A 363 19.08 15.44 -33.37
CA LEU A 363 20.02 14.84 -34.31
C LEU A 363 21.34 15.60 -34.26
N TRP A 364 22.41 14.95 -33.79
CA TRP A 364 23.78 15.41 -33.92
C TRP A 364 24.39 14.90 -35.22
N GLN A 365 24.85 15.82 -36.06
CA GLN A 365 25.42 15.53 -37.37
C GLN A 365 26.95 15.45 -37.29
N ALA A 366 27.50 14.27 -37.55
CA ALA A 366 28.93 14.02 -37.33
C ALA A 366 29.84 14.84 -38.25
N ALA A 367 29.37 15.12 -39.47
CA ALA A 367 30.14 15.87 -40.46
C ALA A 367 30.32 17.35 -40.09
N THR A 368 29.37 17.94 -39.36
CA THR A 368 29.33 19.38 -39.06
C THR A 368 29.48 19.69 -37.57
N GLY A 369 29.26 18.71 -36.69
CA GLY A 369 29.16 18.93 -35.24
C GLY A 369 27.94 19.78 -34.86
N SER A 370 26.90 19.83 -35.70
CA SER A 370 25.70 20.62 -35.44
C SER A 370 24.54 19.75 -34.96
N ILE A 371 23.71 20.30 -34.08
CA ILE A 371 22.48 19.66 -33.61
C ILE A 371 21.26 20.24 -34.34
N LYS A 372 20.38 19.36 -34.80
CA LYS A 372 19.09 19.69 -35.41
C LYS A 372 17.96 19.04 -34.64
N ARG A 373 16.89 19.78 -34.37
CA ARG A 373 15.63 19.25 -33.83
C ARG A 373 14.82 18.59 -34.95
N LEU A 374 14.30 17.40 -34.69
CA LEU A 374 13.42 16.67 -35.60
C LEU A 374 11.97 16.89 -35.17
N ASP A 375 11.26 17.79 -35.86
CA ASP A 375 9.90 18.17 -35.49
C ASP A 375 8.99 18.32 -36.72
N THR A 376 7.69 18.20 -36.50
CA THR A 376 6.62 18.35 -37.50
C THR A 376 5.40 18.99 -36.87
N LEU A 377 4.53 19.60 -37.70
CA LEU A 377 3.24 20.09 -37.22
C LEU A 377 2.31 18.92 -36.84
N GLY A 378 1.73 19.01 -35.64
CA GLY A 378 0.77 18.07 -35.07
C GLY A 378 0.34 18.51 -33.67
N MET A 379 -0.70 17.88 -33.11
CA MET A 379 -1.13 18.09 -31.73
C MET A 379 -1.08 16.78 -30.94
N LEU A 380 -1.34 16.88 -29.63
CA LEU A 380 -1.45 15.74 -28.72
C LEU A 380 -2.54 14.76 -29.21
N ILE A 381 -2.28 13.47 -29.09
CA ILE A 381 -3.28 12.43 -29.36
C ILE A 381 -4.38 12.53 -28.28
N GLY A 382 -5.64 12.55 -28.71
CA GLY A 382 -6.82 12.59 -27.84
C GLY A 382 -7.34 13.98 -27.49
N LEU A 383 -6.70 15.06 -27.97
CA LEU A 383 -7.18 16.42 -27.71
C LEU A 383 -8.26 16.88 -28.71
N ASP A 384 -8.04 16.62 -29.99
CA ASP A 384 -8.96 16.97 -31.08
C ASP A 384 -8.94 15.86 -32.13
N MET A 385 -10.11 15.29 -32.45
CA MET A 385 -10.25 14.17 -33.38
C MET A 385 -9.82 14.54 -34.81
N ASP A 386 -9.99 15.81 -35.19
CA ASP A 386 -9.73 16.30 -36.55
C ASP A 386 -8.28 16.79 -36.75
N THR A 387 -7.42 16.59 -35.75
CA THR A 387 -5.98 16.93 -35.81
C THR A 387 -5.32 16.35 -37.06
N GLN A 388 -4.58 17.19 -37.79
CA GLN A 388 -3.75 16.77 -38.92
C GLN A 388 -2.29 16.67 -38.51
N TYR A 389 -1.67 15.55 -38.83
CA TYR A 389 -0.24 15.29 -38.61
C TYR A 389 0.53 15.44 -39.92
N HIS A 390 1.80 15.83 -39.84
CA HIS A 390 2.66 16.05 -41.01
C HIS A 390 3.85 15.11 -41.02
N ASP A 391 4.25 14.67 -42.21
CA ASP A 391 5.46 13.89 -42.40
C ASP A 391 6.68 14.80 -42.61
N ALA A 392 7.81 14.39 -42.06
CA ALA A 392 9.12 14.90 -42.44
C ALA A 392 10.11 13.76 -42.64
N GLN A 393 11.20 14.05 -43.34
CA GLN A 393 12.27 13.10 -43.59
C GLN A 393 13.64 13.76 -43.37
N VAL A 394 14.60 12.96 -42.94
CA VAL A 394 16.01 13.35 -42.89
C VAL A 394 16.88 12.21 -43.41
N GLN A 395 17.86 12.56 -44.25
CA GLN A 395 18.90 11.65 -44.68
C GLN A 395 19.96 11.58 -43.59
N LEU A 396 20.29 10.36 -43.14
CA LEU A 396 21.31 10.13 -42.13
C LEU A 396 22.61 9.66 -42.77
N HIS A 397 23.72 10.07 -42.16
CA HIS A 397 25.07 9.77 -42.59
C HIS A 397 25.85 9.00 -41.51
N PRO A 398 26.92 8.27 -41.89
CA PRO A 398 27.76 7.57 -40.92
C PRO A 398 28.23 8.47 -39.77
N GLY A 399 28.08 8.00 -38.53
CA GLY A 399 28.42 8.74 -37.31
C GLY A 399 27.30 9.63 -36.77
N ASP A 400 26.27 9.93 -37.56
CA ASP A 400 25.12 10.71 -37.08
C ASP A 400 24.46 9.99 -35.89
N THR A 401 24.11 10.77 -34.87
CA THR A 401 23.55 10.27 -33.61
C THR A 401 22.26 11.00 -33.29
N ILE A 402 21.21 10.28 -32.91
CA ILE A 402 19.90 10.81 -32.55
C ILE A 402 19.57 10.42 -31.13
N ILE A 403 19.07 11.36 -30.34
CA ILE A 403 18.44 11.08 -29.05
C ILE A 403 16.95 11.36 -29.07
N TYR A 404 16.19 10.38 -28.59
CA TYR A 404 14.75 10.46 -28.32
C TYR A 404 14.60 10.49 -26.80
N TYR A 405 13.87 11.45 -26.26
CA TYR A 405 13.79 11.65 -24.81
C TYR A 405 12.39 12.12 -24.39
N THR A 406 11.99 11.74 -23.18
CA THR A 406 10.79 12.29 -22.53
C THR A 406 11.12 13.53 -21.72
N ASP A 407 10.09 14.30 -21.36
CA ASP A 407 10.22 15.54 -20.60
C ASP A 407 10.77 15.35 -19.19
N GLY A 408 10.76 14.13 -18.63
CA GLY A 408 11.47 13.82 -17.39
C GLY A 408 12.96 14.19 -17.39
N PHE A 409 13.61 14.28 -18.56
CA PHE A 409 14.96 14.86 -18.69
C PHE A 409 14.96 16.38 -18.52
N THR A 410 14.05 17.09 -19.20
CA THR A 410 14.03 18.55 -19.24
C THR A 410 13.37 19.17 -18.01
N ASP A 411 12.45 18.46 -17.36
CA ASP A 411 11.70 18.90 -16.18
C ASP A 411 12.37 18.50 -14.87
N ALA A 412 13.45 17.71 -14.93
CA ALA A 412 14.29 17.40 -13.77
C ALA A 412 14.76 18.70 -13.09
N ALA A 413 14.36 18.88 -11.82
CA ALA A 413 14.65 20.09 -11.07
C ALA A 413 15.82 19.89 -10.10
N ASN A 414 16.66 20.92 -9.96
CA ASN A 414 17.69 20.97 -8.92
C ASN A 414 17.10 21.41 -7.57
N GLN A 415 17.92 21.46 -6.52
CA GLN A 415 17.50 21.91 -5.18
C GLN A 415 16.96 23.36 -5.14
N GLY A 416 17.36 24.19 -6.09
CA GLY A 416 16.87 25.56 -6.24
C GLY A 416 15.52 25.67 -6.96
N GLY A 417 15.03 24.58 -7.55
CA GLY A 417 13.81 24.54 -8.35
C GLY A 417 14.01 24.88 -9.83
N ASP A 418 15.25 25.13 -10.27
CA ASP A 418 15.55 25.34 -11.69
C ASP A 418 15.53 23.99 -12.42
N ARG A 419 14.94 23.99 -13.62
CA ARG A 419 14.83 22.82 -14.49
C ARG A 419 16.12 22.59 -15.26
N PHE A 420 16.40 21.34 -15.60
CA PHE A 420 17.53 20.99 -16.46
C PHE A 420 17.36 21.56 -17.86
N ASP A 421 16.14 21.65 -18.38
CA ASP A 421 15.78 22.27 -19.67
C ASP A 421 16.43 21.64 -20.93
N GLU A 422 15.93 22.04 -22.10
CA GLU A 422 16.40 21.54 -23.40
C GLU A 422 17.78 22.11 -23.78
N GLU A 423 18.15 23.30 -23.28
CA GLU A 423 19.43 23.94 -23.59
C GLU A 423 20.59 23.18 -22.94
N ASN A 424 20.45 22.79 -21.66
CA ASN A 424 21.47 21.95 -21.03
C ASN A 424 21.51 20.56 -21.63
N LEU A 425 20.36 19.96 -21.96
CA LEU A 425 20.31 18.67 -22.64
C LEU A 425 21.07 18.70 -23.96
N THR A 426 20.83 19.73 -24.78
CA THR A 426 21.53 19.94 -26.06
C THR A 426 23.03 20.08 -25.86
N ARG A 427 23.47 20.87 -24.88
CA ARG A 427 24.88 21.08 -24.57
C ARG A 427 25.59 19.80 -24.11
N VAL A 428 24.95 19.03 -23.23
CA VAL A 428 25.50 17.76 -22.74
C VAL A 428 25.54 16.73 -23.87
N PHE A 429 24.49 16.68 -24.69
CA PHE A 429 24.43 15.78 -25.83
C PHE A 429 25.54 16.06 -26.86
N ASP A 430 25.77 17.33 -27.21
CA ASP A 430 26.87 17.73 -28.10
C ASP A 430 28.24 17.26 -27.56
N TRP A 431 28.49 17.53 -26.27
CA TRP A 431 29.72 17.10 -25.62
C TRP A 431 29.87 15.57 -25.63
N ALA A 432 28.80 14.83 -25.34
CA ALA A 432 28.80 13.38 -25.32
C ALA A 432 29.14 12.79 -26.70
N CYS A 433 28.53 13.31 -27.77
CA CYS A 433 28.81 12.87 -29.14
C CYS A 433 30.27 13.10 -29.58
N GLN A 434 30.93 14.13 -29.03
CA GLN A 434 32.33 14.43 -29.33
C GLN A 434 33.33 13.56 -28.54
N ASN A 435 32.92 13.04 -27.37
CA ASN A 435 33.82 12.38 -26.42
C ASN A 435 33.55 10.87 -26.23
N HIS A 436 32.42 10.37 -26.71
CA HIS A 436 32.00 8.98 -26.58
C HIS A 436 31.76 8.33 -27.94
N TYR A 437 32.02 7.03 -28.02
CA TYR A 437 32.02 6.29 -29.30
C TYR A 437 30.83 5.34 -29.44
N THR A 438 30.13 5.01 -28.34
CA THR A 438 29.00 4.09 -28.37
C THR A 438 27.73 4.76 -27.85
N PRO A 439 26.54 4.34 -28.34
CA PRO A 439 25.26 4.83 -27.83
C PRO A 439 25.09 4.63 -26.33
N GLN A 440 25.62 3.53 -25.79
CA GLN A 440 25.54 3.23 -24.36
C GLN A 440 26.33 4.26 -23.52
N GLN A 441 27.53 4.64 -23.95
CA GLN A 441 28.33 5.66 -23.26
C GLN A 441 27.65 7.03 -23.29
N ILE A 442 27.03 7.40 -24.43
CA ILE A 442 26.28 8.65 -24.57
C ILE A 442 25.06 8.65 -23.63
N GLN A 443 24.30 7.55 -23.61
CA GLN A 443 23.18 7.37 -22.70
C GLN A 443 23.61 7.50 -21.24
N ASP A 444 24.64 6.75 -20.83
CA ASP A 444 25.14 6.74 -19.45
C ASP A 444 25.55 8.15 -19.02
N HIS A 445 26.28 8.87 -19.88
CA HIS A 445 26.69 10.24 -19.61
C HIS A 445 25.51 11.20 -19.43
N LEU A 446 24.48 11.11 -20.28
CA LEU A 446 23.28 11.95 -20.17
C LEU A 446 22.54 11.73 -18.85
N PHE A 447 22.34 10.47 -18.44
CA PHE A 447 21.75 10.14 -17.14
C PHE A 447 22.61 10.64 -15.98
N GLU A 448 23.94 10.48 -16.05
CA GLU A 448 24.85 10.98 -15.03
C GLU A 448 24.79 12.49 -14.87
N GLN A 449 24.71 13.25 -15.97
CA GLN A 449 24.63 14.71 -15.92
C GLN A 449 23.31 15.20 -15.30
N VAL A 450 22.18 14.58 -15.63
CA VAL A 450 20.90 14.91 -14.98
C VAL A 450 20.96 14.58 -13.49
N GLN A 451 21.49 13.41 -13.11
CA GLN A 451 21.62 13.04 -11.69
C GLN A 451 22.54 14.00 -10.92
N GLN A 452 23.62 14.48 -11.54
CA GLN A 452 24.51 15.48 -10.96
C GLN A 452 23.81 16.83 -10.79
N PHE A 453 22.96 17.23 -11.75
CA PHE A 453 22.19 18.46 -11.67
C PHE A 453 21.12 18.43 -10.57
N VAL A 454 20.38 17.32 -10.47
CA VAL A 454 19.33 17.12 -9.45
C VAL A 454 19.94 17.00 -8.04
N GLY A 455 21.11 16.34 -7.93
CA GLY A 455 21.81 16.08 -6.68
C GLY A 455 21.52 14.70 -6.09
N ALA A 456 22.46 14.18 -5.29
CA ALA A 456 22.46 12.78 -4.84
C ALA A 456 21.26 12.37 -3.94
N ASP A 457 20.66 13.34 -3.25
CA ASP A 457 19.58 13.08 -2.27
C ASP A 457 18.16 13.28 -2.85
N HIS A 458 18.04 13.65 -4.13
CA HIS A 458 16.75 13.93 -4.77
C HIS A 458 16.48 12.91 -5.89
N ARG A 459 15.22 12.49 -6.00
CA ARG A 459 14.73 11.64 -7.08
C ARG A 459 13.90 12.49 -8.02
N THR A 460 13.90 12.14 -9.30
CA THR A 460 13.00 12.76 -10.28
C THR A 460 11.56 12.40 -9.95
N ASP A 461 10.66 13.38 -10.12
CA ASP A 461 9.22 13.21 -9.89
C ASP A 461 8.49 12.58 -11.08
N ASP A 462 9.17 12.52 -12.23
CA ASP A 462 8.67 11.99 -13.50
C ASP A 462 9.54 10.86 -14.07
N ASP A 463 8.91 10.08 -14.95
CA ASP A 463 9.57 9.02 -15.69
C ASP A 463 10.59 9.60 -16.67
N MET A 464 11.74 8.94 -16.82
CA MET A 464 12.85 9.44 -17.61
C MET A 464 13.29 8.38 -18.62
N THR A 465 12.92 8.58 -19.88
CA THR A 465 13.19 7.64 -20.97
C THR A 465 14.11 8.28 -22.00
N LEU A 466 15.11 7.52 -22.45
CA LEU A 466 16.07 7.93 -23.46
C LEU A 466 16.38 6.76 -24.40
N ILE A 467 16.30 7.03 -25.70
CA ILE A 467 16.82 6.18 -26.77
C ILE A 467 17.96 6.92 -27.47
N VAL A 468 19.10 6.27 -27.63
CA VAL A 468 20.23 6.74 -28.43
C VAL A 468 20.36 5.84 -29.65
N MET A 469 20.27 6.43 -30.84
CA MET A 469 20.47 5.75 -32.12
C MET A 469 21.66 6.35 -32.83
N GLN A 470 22.64 5.53 -33.21
CA GLN A 470 23.82 5.97 -33.94
C GLN A 470 23.97 5.21 -35.25
N ILE A 471 24.25 5.92 -36.35
CA ILE A 471 24.59 5.30 -37.63
C ILE A 471 26.04 4.81 -37.58
N LYS A 472 26.25 3.52 -37.86
CA LYS A 472 27.59 2.93 -37.86
C LYS A 472 28.48 3.63 -38.89
N PRO A 473 29.76 3.92 -38.55
CA PRO A 473 30.76 4.34 -39.53
C PRO A 473 30.88 3.31 -40.66
N ASP A 474 31.02 3.77 -41.90
CA ASP A 474 31.30 2.87 -43.03
C ASP A 474 32.65 2.16 -42.78
N GLY A 475 32.63 0.84 -42.55
CA GLY A 475 33.83 0.02 -42.30
C GLY A 475 33.89 -0.74 -40.97
N ALA A 476 32.91 -0.56 -40.07
CA ALA A 476 32.79 -1.38 -38.86
C ALA A 476 32.22 -2.77 -39.20
N ILE A 477 33.09 -3.72 -39.52
CA ILE A 477 32.70 -5.14 -39.66
C ILE A 477 32.25 -5.62 -38.27
N ALA A 478 31.04 -6.22 -38.21
CA ALA A 478 30.56 -6.90 -37.02
C ALA A 478 31.55 -8.02 -36.65
N ASN A 479 32.20 -7.88 -35.49
CA ASN A 479 32.95 -8.98 -34.87
C ASN A 479 32.00 -9.96 -34.20
#